data_AF-A0A8J4F292-F1
#
_entry.id   AF-A0A8J4F292-F1
#
_cell.length_a   1.000
_cell.length_b   1.000
_cell.length_c   1.000
_cell.angle_alpha   90.00
_cell.angle_beta   90.00
_cell.angle_gamma   90.00
#
_symmetry.space_group_name_H-M   'P 1'
#
loop_
_entity.id
_entity.type
_entity.pdbx_description
1 polymer ?
#
loop_
_entity_poly.entity_id
_entity_poly.type
_entity_poly.pdbx_seq_one_letter_code
_entity_poly.pdbx_strand_id
1 'polypeptide(L)'
;MFPVSSPQDSVGLPGQAPPSGQPATGYPMVPPGTQPIFSSAPKRPKVGNLTISCPMVVGVMGPVLGYVPMPITQLAVEAQCQISVGFVKTTLKAYFPQTWRASPLQLYVPKSTSTVVSEVVVENLNRDQMYVTAIVPADDVRKGGYKPSGAHGPAGQSGDSKEMNDPELFCLPLPGAIQPGDQLRIVITTFEPLAFEEGNYVLRLPCEIPDNMIPEGYSHTQLLDVIVTINTGSSTKVNYSVPSGHRAIAGVHSLGTATLSVDKAADMPNSDVEVRYLVWGSDMFLALNVTPPRHPHPADPDPRGAFVLSLAPPAPEYTTPFPRSIIFMLDRSGSMSGEPMEFAKSALSFGLRSLTPLDHFTVVAFDHEQLWFTPGGQLLQATSENVAACESWVRGSINARGLTDIGSPLHTAMGVLSALGSQQAMVAPLPFIFLVTDGCVAVGTGAVVVQRRQRKGIWGGVAAGIHPPCYRFLGAAAAAPLTLLLYFF
;
A
#
# COMPACT_ATOMS: atom_id res chain seq x y z
N MET A 1 53.86 -19.07 23.69
CA MET A 1 53.80 -19.04 25.16
C MET A 1 52.39 -19.49 25.53
N PHE A 2 52.24 -20.80 25.77
CA PHE A 2 51.03 -21.48 26.28
C PHE A 2 50.97 -21.33 27.82
N PRO A 3 49.89 -21.68 28.56
CA PRO A 3 48.84 -22.68 28.25
C PRO A 3 47.39 -22.22 28.59
N VAL A 4 46.29 -22.75 28.03
CA VAL A 4 45.64 -24.09 28.13
C VAL A 4 45.45 -24.62 29.55
N SER A 5 44.21 -24.58 30.05
CA SER A 5 43.68 -25.57 30.98
C SER A 5 42.15 -25.45 31.11
N SER A 6 41.42 -26.45 30.60
CA SER A 6 40.20 -26.99 31.21
C SER A 6 40.65 -28.15 32.13
N PRO A 7 39.90 -28.53 33.19
CA PRO A 7 38.91 -29.59 32.97
C PRO A 7 37.66 -29.62 33.91
N GLN A 8 36.64 -30.28 33.36
CA GLN A 8 35.71 -31.24 33.99
C GLN A 8 34.37 -30.81 34.63
N ASP A 9 33.37 -31.58 34.19
CA ASP A 9 31.95 -31.61 34.48
C ASP A 9 31.61 -32.10 35.90
N SER A 10 30.51 -31.59 36.45
CA SER A 10 29.59 -32.42 37.23
C SER A 10 28.17 -31.84 37.20
N VAL A 11 27.24 -32.76 36.94
CA VAL A 11 25.79 -32.61 36.71
C VAL A 11 25.02 -32.23 37.99
N GLY A 12 24.02 -31.35 37.86
CA GLY A 12 22.97 -31.13 38.87
C GLY A 12 21.94 -30.05 38.46
N LEU A 13 20.78 -30.47 37.92
CA LEU A 13 19.55 -29.68 37.76
C LEU A 13 18.59 -29.96 38.95
N PRO A 14 17.49 -29.20 39.15
CA PRO A 14 17.27 -27.76 38.99
C PRO A 14 16.68 -27.13 40.28
N GLY A 15 17.03 -25.88 40.59
CA GLY A 15 16.55 -25.16 41.77
C GLY A 15 15.96 -23.80 41.46
N GLN A 16 14.62 -23.74 41.44
CA GLN A 16 13.76 -22.59 41.75
C GLN A 16 13.91 -21.29 40.93
N ALA A 17 12.89 -21.04 40.11
CA ALA A 17 12.54 -19.73 39.58
C ALA A 17 12.20 -18.74 40.71
N PRO A 18 12.53 -17.44 40.57
CA PRO A 18 12.16 -16.43 41.56
C PRO A 18 10.64 -16.17 41.55
N PRO A 19 10.06 -15.78 42.70
CA PRO A 19 8.62 -15.82 42.93
C PRO A 19 7.85 -14.72 42.20
N SER A 20 6.71 -15.14 41.64
CA SER A 20 5.62 -14.31 41.16
C SER A 20 4.79 -13.74 42.33
N GLY A 21 4.51 -12.43 42.29
CA GLY A 21 3.59 -11.74 43.20
C GLY A 21 3.58 -10.23 42.91
N GLN A 22 2.84 -9.76 41.89
CA GLN A 22 1.48 -9.15 41.94
C GLN A 22 1.47 -7.61 42.18
N PRO A 23 0.45 -6.85 41.71
CA PRO A 23 -0.79 -7.30 41.10
C PRO A 23 -0.94 -6.93 39.62
N ALA A 24 -1.65 -7.80 38.91
CA ALA A 24 -2.34 -7.47 37.68
C ALA A 24 -3.32 -6.32 37.94
N THR A 25 -3.14 -5.19 37.27
CA THR A 25 -4.28 -4.33 36.93
C THR A 25 -5.07 -5.10 35.88
N GLY A 26 -6.04 -5.88 36.36
CA GLY A 26 -6.96 -6.64 35.54
C GLY A 26 -7.74 -5.72 34.63
N TYR A 27 -7.31 -5.62 33.39
CA TYR A 27 -8.19 -5.36 32.27
C TYR A 27 -8.03 -6.53 31.32
N PRO A 28 -9.09 -7.29 31.00
CA PRO A 28 -9.02 -8.23 29.91
C PRO A 28 -8.74 -7.40 28.66
N MET A 29 -7.51 -7.46 28.17
CA MET A 29 -7.22 -7.13 26.78
C MET A 29 -8.04 -8.12 25.98
N VAL A 30 -9.19 -7.66 25.48
CA VAL A 30 -9.94 -8.38 24.46
C VAL A 30 -8.93 -8.56 23.32
N PRO A 31 -8.56 -9.79 22.96
CA PRO A 31 -7.75 -10.02 21.76
C PRO A 31 -8.47 -9.28 20.63
N PRO A 32 -7.79 -8.52 19.76
CA PRO A 32 -8.46 -7.88 18.64
C PRO A 32 -9.28 -8.95 17.93
N GLY A 33 -10.60 -8.94 18.15
CA GLY A 33 -11.51 -9.85 17.51
C GLY A 33 -11.31 -9.67 16.02
N THR A 34 -11.25 -10.78 15.29
CA THR A 34 -10.96 -10.88 13.86
C THR A 34 -11.46 -9.63 13.14
N GLN A 35 -10.56 -8.66 12.97
CA GLN A 35 -10.90 -7.44 12.26
C GLN A 35 -11.31 -7.91 10.87
N PRO A 36 -12.43 -7.46 10.31
CA PRO A 36 -12.74 -7.78 8.94
C PRO A 36 -11.57 -7.25 8.10
N ILE A 37 -10.71 -8.17 7.66
CA ILE A 37 -9.64 -7.87 6.73
C ILE A 37 -10.39 -7.44 5.48
N PHE A 38 -10.46 -6.13 5.22
CA PHE A 38 -10.80 -5.61 3.89
C PHE A 38 -9.63 -5.92 2.96
N SER A 39 -9.33 -7.20 2.78
CA SER A 39 -8.55 -7.72 1.68
C SER A 39 -9.52 -7.78 0.51
N SER A 40 -9.87 -6.62 -0.05
CA SER A 40 -10.30 -6.62 -1.44
C SER A 40 -9.08 -7.11 -2.21
N ALA A 41 -9.14 -8.36 -2.72
CA ALA A 41 -8.14 -8.83 -3.67
C ALA A 41 -7.97 -7.74 -4.74
N PRO A 42 -6.73 -7.34 -5.06
CA PRO A 42 -6.51 -6.24 -5.99
C PRO A 42 -7.28 -6.52 -7.29
N LYS A 43 -8.14 -5.58 -7.67
CA LYS A 43 -8.98 -5.74 -8.85
C LYS A 43 -8.06 -5.78 -10.06
N ARG A 44 -7.98 -6.94 -10.72
CA ARG A 44 -7.09 -7.10 -11.88
C ARG A 44 -7.51 -6.13 -13.00
N PRO A 45 -6.57 -5.36 -13.58
CA PRO A 45 -6.85 -4.58 -14.76
C PRO A 45 -7.35 -5.46 -15.90
N LYS A 46 -8.27 -4.93 -16.70
CA LYS A 46 -8.80 -5.61 -17.89
C LYS A 46 -8.59 -4.74 -19.12
N VAL A 47 -8.13 -5.37 -20.20
CA VAL A 47 -7.99 -4.74 -21.51
C VAL A 47 -8.79 -5.56 -22.52
N GLY A 48 -9.93 -5.02 -22.95
CA GLY A 48 -10.92 -5.80 -23.68
C GLY A 48 -11.39 -7.01 -22.86
N ASN A 49 -11.22 -8.21 -23.42
CA ASN A 49 -11.56 -9.47 -22.74
C ASN A 49 -10.39 -10.07 -21.93
N LEU A 50 -9.20 -9.46 -21.99
CA LEU A 50 -8.00 -9.96 -21.34
C LEU A 50 -7.92 -9.46 -19.90
N THR A 51 -7.77 -10.38 -18.96
CA THR A 51 -7.44 -10.04 -17.57
C THR A 51 -5.93 -10.04 -17.42
N ILE A 52 -5.37 -8.91 -16.97
CA ILE A 52 -3.92 -8.75 -16.84
C ILE A 52 -3.49 -9.23 -15.44
N SER A 53 -3.20 -10.52 -15.32
CA SER A 53 -2.84 -11.18 -14.04
C SER A 53 -1.34 -11.19 -13.74
N CYS A 54 -0.50 -11.19 -14.77
CA CYS A 54 0.95 -11.08 -14.69
C CYS A 54 1.47 -10.17 -15.81
N PRO A 55 2.77 -9.78 -15.81
CA PRO A 55 3.36 -9.10 -16.96
C PRO A 55 3.23 -9.95 -18.23
N MET A 56 2.77 -9.34 -19.32
CA MET A 56 2.49 -10.06 -20.56
C MET A 56 2.73 -9.18 -21.79
N VAL A 57 3.27 -9.79 -22.85
CA VAL A 57 3.33 -9.17 -24.17
C VAL A 57 2.13 -9.66 -24.98
N VAL A 58 1.41 -8.72 -25.58
CA VAL A 58 0.13 -8.95 -26.23
C VAL A 58 0.21 -8.48 -27.67
N GLY A 59 -0.22 -9.35 -28.58
CA GLY A 59 -0.40 -9.01 -29.99
C GLY A 59 -1.79 -8.41 -30.25
N VAL A 60 -1.83 -7.37 -31.07
CA VAL A 60 -3.08 -6.76 -31.56
C VAL A 60 -3.52 -7.46 -32.84
N MET A 61 -4.49 -8.37 -32.73
CA MET A 61 -4.90 -9.30 -33.79
C MET A 61 -6.16 -8.85 -34.55
N GLY A 62 -6.42 -7.55 -34.56
CA GLY A 62 -7.56 -6.94 -35.24
C GLY A 62 -8.90 -7.15 -34.52
N PRO A 63 -10.04 -6.76 -35.14
CA PRO A 63 -11.31 -6.59 -34.44
C PRO A 63 -11.98 -7.88 -33.97
N VAL A 64 -11.61 -9.04 -34.53
CA VAL A 64 -12.24 -10.34 -34.17
C VAL A 64 -11.53 -10.99 -32.99
N LEU A 65 -10.19 -11.08 -33.06
CA LEU A 65 -9.37 -11.69 -32.01
C LEU A 65 -8.96 -10.71 -30.91
N GLY A 66 -8.96 -9.41 -31.21
CA GLY A 66 -8.65 -8.34 -30.27
C GLY A 66 -7.21 -8.43 -29.75
N TYR A 67 -7.09 -8.66 -28.45
CA TYR A 67 -5.83 -8.74 -27.71
C TYR A 67 -5.52 -10.19 -27.37
N VAL A 68 -4.42 -10.72 -27.89
CA VAL A 68 -4.00 -12.11 -27.63
C VAL A 68 -2.62 -12.11 -26.98
N PRO A 69 -2.46 -12.65 -25.76
CA PRO A 69 -1.17 -12.71 -25.11
C PRO A 69 -0.25 -13.73 -25.82
N MET A 70 1.03 -13.43 -25.86
CA MET A 70 2.04 -14.31 -26.41
C MET A 70 2.36 -15.45 -25.43
N PRO A 71 2.58 -16.68 -25.92
CA PRO A 71 3.08 -17.75 -25.08
C PRO A 71 4.48 -17.43 -24.52
N ILE A 72 4.75 -17.92 -23.31
CA ILE A 72 5.97 -17.64 -22.57
C ILE A 72 6.81 -18.90 -22.38
N THR A 73 8.12 -18.72 -22.29
CA THR A 73 9.06 -19.77 -21.89
C THR A 73 9.65 -19.53 -20.50
N GLN A 74 9.50 -18.32 -19.97
CA GLN A 74 9.95 -17.97 -18.63
C GLN A 74 9.23 -16.72 -18.11
N LEU A 75 8.84 -16.75 -16.83
CA LEU A 75 8.50 -15.60 -16.01
C LEU A 75 9.33 -15.69 -14.73
N ALA A 76 10.43 -14.91 -14.67
CA ALA A 76 11.31 -14.86 -13.52
C ALA A 76 11.15 -13.54 -12.75
N VAL A 77 11.03 -13.61 -11.44
CA VAL A 77 10.84 -12.45 -10.55
C VAL A 77 11.91 -12.49 -9.46
N GLU A 78 12.76 -11.47 -9.45
CA GLU A 78 13.76 -11.25 -8.42
C GLU A 78 13.35 -10.01 -7.60
N ALA A 79 12.91 -10.23 -6.37
CA ALA A 79 12.50 -9.16 -5.46
C ALA A 79 13.53 -8.95 -4.35
N GLN A 80 13.85 -7.69 -4.08
CA GLN A 80 14.66 -7.24 -2.96
C GLN A 80 13.83 -6.30 -2.09
N CYS A 81 13.46 -6.74 -0.89
CA CYS A 81 12.79 -5.92 0.10
C CYS A 81 13.84 -5.24 0.99
N GLN A 82 13.87 -3.92 1.00
CA GLN A 82 14.71 -3.11 1.87
C GLN A 82 13.83 -2.35 2.85
N ILE A 83 13.73 -2.87 4.07
CA ILE A 83 12.91 -2.39 5.19
C ILE A 83 11.43 -2.32 4.81
N SER A 84 11.01 -1.26 4.11
CA SER A 84 9.62 -0.97 3.74
C SER A 84 9.41 -0.77 2.24
N VAL A 85 10.43 -1.01 1.40
CA VAL A 85 10.38 -0.81 -0.05
C VAL A 85 10.76 -2.10 -0.75
N GLY A 86 9.95 -2.54 -1.70
CA GLY A 86 10.26 -3.65 -2.60
C GLY A 86 10.85 -3.13 -3.89
N PHE A 87 12.01 -3.66 -4.30
CA PHE A 87 12.58 -3.50 -5.62
C PHE A 87 12.39 -4.82 -6.36
N VAL A 88 11.71 -4.80 -7.50
CA VAL A 88 11.35 -6.01 -8.22
C VAL A 88 11.88 -5.93 -9.64
N LYS A 89 12.63 -6.95 -10.03
CA LYS A 89 13.07 -7.17 -11.41
C LYS A 89 12.32 -8.38 -11.96
N THR A 90 11.49 -8.15 -12.96
CA THR A 90 10.76 -9.21 -13.67
C THR A 90 11.36 -9.43 -15.04
N THR A 91 11.78 -10.66 -15.32
CA THR A 91 12.24 -11.11 -16.64
C THR A 91 11.19 -12.01 -17.26
N LEU A 92 10.61 -11.56 -18.37
CA LEU A 92 9.63 -12.29 -19.17
C LEU A 92 10.29 -12.72 -20.48
N LYS A 93 10.27 -14.01 -20.81
CA LYS A 93 10.64 -14.51 -22.13
C LYS A 93 9.40 -15.02 -22.84
N ALA A 94 9.09 -14.43 -24.00
CA ALA A 94 7.94 -14.78 -24.82
C ALA A 94 8.37 -15.05 -26.26
N TYR A 95 7.56 -15.80 -27.01
CA TYR A 95 7.81 -16.01 -28.43
C TYR A 95 6.57 -15.69 -29.26
N PHE A 96 6.80 -15.19 -30.47
CA PHE A 96 5.75 -14.87 -31.43
C PHE A 96 5.43 -16.14 -32.23
N PRO A 97 4.22 -16.71 -32.10
CA PRO A 97 3.90 -17.99 -32.74
C PRO A 97 4.10 -17.95 -34.26
N GLN A 98 4.62 -19.04 -34.84
CA GLN A 98 4.86 -19.13 -36.28
C GLN A 98 3.57 -19.04 -37.11
N THR A 99 2.43 -19.36 -36.50
CA THR A 99 1.10 -19.30 -37.12
C THR A 99 0.52 -17.88 -37.16
N TRP A 100 1.09 -16.94 -36.40
CA TRP A 100 0.60 -15.57 -36.33
C TRP A 100 1.13 -14.74 -37.49
N ARG A 101 0.38 -13.73 -37.92
CA ARG A 101 0.87 -12.72 -38.86
C ARG A 101 1.50 -11.58 -38.10
N ALA A 102 2.47 -10.89 -38.70
CA ALA A 102 3.08 -9.70 -38.12
C ALA A 102 2.01 -8.72 -37.62
N SER A 103 2.15 -8.27 -36.39
CA SER A 103 1.18 -7.42 -35.70
C SER A 103 1.90 -6.49 -34.71
N PRO A 104 1.30 -5.33 -34.38
CA PRO A 104 1.79 -4.51 -33.29
C PRO A 104 1.73 -5.26 -31.96
N LEU A 105 2.75 -5.06 -31.13
CA LEU A 105 2.81 -5.62 -29.78
C LEU A 105 2.65 -4.54 -28.71
N GLN A 106 2.07 -4.91 -27.59
CA GLN A 106 2.00 -4.10 -26.38
C GLN A 106 2.45 -4.92 -25.18
N LEU A 107 3.24 -4.30 -24.31
CA LEU A 107 3.55 -4.83 -23.00
C LEU A 107 2.54 -4.27 -22.00
N TYR A 108 1.87 -5.18 -21.29
CA TYR A 108 1.03 -4.86 -20.13
C TYR A 108 1.68 -5.39 -18.86
N VAL A 109 1.76 -4.53 -17.85
CA VAL A 109 2.31 -4.86 -16.54
C VAL A 109 1.28 -4.47 -15.49
N PRO A 110 0.64 -5.44 -14.80
CA PRO A 110 -0.24 -5.13 -13.69
C PRO A 110 0.61 -4.59 -12.53
N LYS A 111 0.13 -3.54 -11.88
CA LYS A 111 0.87 -2.86 -10.82
C LYS A 111 -0.07 -2.23 -9.80
N SER A 112 0.45 -1.89 -8.62
CA SER A 112 -0.31 -1.06 -7.68
C SER A 112 -0.31 0.40 -8.14
N THR A 113 -1.19 1.20 -7.54
CA THR A 113 -1.19 2.66 -7.75
C THR A 113 0.04 3.36 -7.18
N SER A 114 0.82 2.68 -6.34
CA SER A 114 2.06 3.17 -5.72
C SER A 114 3.32 2.66 -6.40
N THR A 115 3.21 1.66 -7.29
CA THR A 115 4.34 1.13 -8.03
C THR A 115 4.88 2.13 -9.04
N VAL A 116 6.20 2.28 -9.06
CA VAL A 116 6.95 3.01 -10.10
C VAL A 116 7.65 2.01 -11.00
N VAL A 117 7.42 2.11 -12.31
CA VAL A 117 8.21 1.40 -13.32
C VAL A 117 9.40 2.29 -13.67
N SER A 118 10.61 1.87 -13.29
CA SER A 118 11.82 2.68 -13.49
C SER A 118 12.51 2.36 -14.81
N GLU A 119 12.39 1.13 -15.29
CA GLU A 119 13.07 0.68 -16.50
C GLU A 119 12.29 -0.47 -17.16
N VAL A 120 12.23 -0.46 -18.48
CA VAL A 120 11.84 -1.59 -19.32
C VAL A 120 12.88 -1.75 -20.43
N VAL A 121 13.41 -2.95 -20.54
CA VAL A 121 14.35 -3.38 -21.57
C VAL A 121 13.69 -4.48 -22.40
N VAL A 122 13.70 -4.34 -23.72
CA VAL A 122 13.10 -5.30 -24.66
C VAL A 122 14.15 -5.71 -25.68
N GLU A 123 14.51 -6.99 -25.68
CA GLU A 123 15.53 -7.58 -26.54
C GLU A 123 14.87 -8.62 -27.46
N ASN A 124 15.07 -8.49 -28.77
CA ASN A 124 14.73 -9.55 -29.72
C ASN A 124 15.92 -10.50 -29.87
N LEU A 125 15.78 -11.69 -29.29
CA LEU A 125 16.85 -12.69 -29.19
C LEU A 125 17.24 -13.30 -30.54
N ASN A 126 16.45 -13.09 -31.59
CA ASN A 126 16.74 -13.59 -32.93
C ASN A 126 17.33 -12.53 -33.86
N ARG A 127 17.27 -11.25 -33.52
CA ARG A 127 17.53 -10.15 -34.47
C ARG A 127 18.55 -9.11 -34.01
N ASP A 128 19.24 -9.31 -32.89
CA ASP A 128 20.21 -8.36 -32.33
C ASP A 128 19.65 -6.93 -32.22
N GLN A 129 18.39 -6.83 -31.79
CA GLN A 129 17.67 -5.57 -31.60
C GLN A 129 17.30 -5.41 -30.12
N MET A 130 17.62 -4.25 -29.55
CA MET A 130 17.35 -3.92 -28.15
C MET A 130 16.72 -2.54 -28.04
N TYR A 131 15.69 -2.44 -27.21
CA TYR A 131 15.01 -1.19 -26.87
C TYR A 131 15.07 -0.99 -25.35
N VAL A 132 15.37 0.22 -24.93
CA VAL A 132 15.45 0.58 -23.50
C VAL A 132 14.61 1.84 -23.30
N THR A 133 13.76 1.84 -22.27
CA THR A 133 13.03 3.04 -21.89
C THR A 133 13.95 4.03 -21.20
N ALA A 134 13.87 5.31 -21.58
CA ALA A 134 14.54 6.40 -20.88
C ALA A 134 13.53 7.26 -20.12
N ILE A 135 13.84 7.61 -18.88
CA ILE A 135 13.08 8.61 -18.12
C ILE A 135 13.51 9.99 -18.62
N VAL A 136 12.59 10.71 -19.25
CA VAL A 136 12.85 12.07 -19.76
C VAL A 136 12.13 13.09 -18.86
N PRO A 137 12.81 14.16 -18.40
CA PRO A 137 12.15 15.24 -17.67
C PRO A 137 10.98 15.82 -18.46
N ALA A 138 9.85 16.06 -17.79
CA ALA A 138 8.62 16.50 -18.45
C ALA A 138 8.79 17.82 -19.23
N ASP A 139 9.68 18.71 -18.77
CA ASP A 139 9.96 19.97 -19.44
C ASP A 139 10.75 19.79 -20.75
N ASP A 140 11.54 18.72 -20.89
CA ASP A 140 12.25 18.42 -22.13
C ASP A 140 11.33 17.77 -23.17
N VAL A 141 10.33 16.99 -22.71
CA VAL A 141 9.24 16.50 -23.58
C VAL A 141 8.45 17.68 -24.17
N ARG A 142 8.14 18.70 -23.36
CA ARG A 142 7.41 19.91 -23.80
C ARG A 142 8.16 20.76 -24.81
N LYS A 143 9.49 20.74 -24.80
CA LYS A 143 10.34 21.44 -25.78
C LYS A 143 10.34 20.78 -27.17
N GLY A 144 9.59 19.70 -27.37
CA GLY A 144 9.27 19.15 -28.69
C GLY A 144 10.26 18.13 -29.25
N GLY A 145 11.26 17.71 -28.47
CA GLY A 145 12.25 16.71 -28.90
C GLY A 145 11.74 15.26 -28.89
N TYR A 146 10.65 14.98 -28.15
CA TYR A 146 10.14 13.62 -27.95
C TYR A 146 8.63 13.56 -28.17
N LYS A 147 8.19 12.77 -29.15
CA LYS A 147 6.78 12.44 -29.35
C LYS A 147 6.50 11.08 -28.70
N PRO A 148 5.53 10.97 -27.76
CA PRO A 148 5.19 9.69 -27.16
C PRO A 148 4.61 8.74 -28.23
N SER A 149 4.98 7.45 -28.15
CA SER A 149 4.38 6.40 -28.96
C SER A 149 2.90 6.26 -28.60
N GLY A 150 2.02 6.26 -29.61
CA GLY A 150 0.58 6.05 -29.39
C GLY A 150 0.28 4.60 -28.99
N ALA A 151 -0.57 4.41 -27.98
CA ALA A 151 -1.16 3.09 -27.69
C ALA A 151 -2.02 2.66 -28.88
N HIS A 152 -1.99 1.38 -29.25
CA HIS A 152 -2.77 0.90 -30.38
C HIS A 152 -4.10 0.37 -29.85
N GLY A 153 -5.21 0.83 -30.41
CA GLY A 153 -6.53 0.29 -30.08
C GLY A 153 -6.69 -1.15 -30.61
N PRO A 154 -7.76 -1.86 -30.23
CA PRO A 154 -8.05 -3.23 -30.68
C PRO A 154 -8.20 -3.35 -32.21
N ALA A 155 -8.49 -2.24 -32.90
CA ALA A 155 -8.54 -2.16 -34.36
C ALA A 155 -7.17 -1.91 -35.03
N GLY A 156 -6.07 -1.88 -34.26
CA GLY A 156 -4.72 -1.59 -34.77
C GLY A 156 -4.47 -0.12 -35.13
N GLN A 157 -5.45 0.76 -34.90
CA GLN A 157 -5.31 2.21 -35.09
C GLN A 157 -4.57 2.83 -33.91
N SER A 158 -3.69 3.79 -34.16
CA SER A 158 -3.08 4.61 -33.11
C SER A 158 -4.17 5.42 -32.40
N GLY A 159 -4.52 5.02 -31.18
CA GLY A 159 -5.48 5.74 -30.34
C GLY A 159 -4.81 6.88 -29.58
N ASP A 160 -5.58 7.91 -29.25
CA ASP A 160 -5.13 8.94 -28.32
C ASP A 160 -4.92 8.27 -26.95
N SER A 161 -3.72 8.37 -26.40
CA SER A 161 -3.27 7.69 -25.15
C SER A 161 -4.12 7.95 -23.89
N LYS A 162 -5.14 8.82 -23.99
CA LYS A 162 -6.04 9.20 -22.91
C LYS A 162 -7.09 8.14 -22.55
N GLU A 163 -7.44 7.23 -23.47
CA GLU A 163 -8.50 6.22 -23.22
C GLU A 163 -8.04 5.01 -22.38
N MET A 164 -6.75 4.86 -22.13
CA MET A 164 -6.19 3.71 -21.38
C MET A 164 -5.34 4.15 -20.19
N ASN A 165 -5.88 5.07 -19.37
CA ASN A 165 -5.22 5.50 -18.14
C ASN A 165 -5.80 4.78 -16.93
N ASP A 166 -5.55 3.47 -16.86
CA ASP A 166 -5.83 2.67 -15.67
C ASP A 166 -4.64 2.82 -14.69
N PRO A 167 -4.84 3.38 -13.48
CA PRO A 167 -3.76 3.61 -12.54
C PRO A 167 -3.10 2.33 -12.02
N GLU A 168 -3.70 1.16 -12.23
CA GLU A 168 -3.20 -0.16 -11.85
C GLU A 168 -2.59 -0.92 -13.03
N LEU A 169 -2.48 -0.29 -14.20
CA LEU A 169 -1.89 -0.88 -15.40
C LEU A 169 -0.77 0.01 -15.95
N PHE A 170 0.38 -0.58 -16.21
CA PHE A 170 1.39 0.03 -17.07
C PHE A 170 1.28 -0.56 -18.48
N CYS A 171 1.22 0.30 -19.49
CA CYS A 171 1.14 -0.06 -20.90
C CYS A 171 2.32 0.55 -21.65
N LEU A 172 3.04 -0.28 -22.41
CA LEU A 172 4.11 0.15 -23.30
C LEU A 172 3.94 -0.47 -24.69
N PRO A 173 3.61 0.32 -25.71
CA PRO A 173 3.65 -0.13 -27.10
C PRO A 173 5.09 -0.50 -27.48
N LEU A 174 5.29 -1.68 -28.05
CA LEU A 174 6.60 -2.15 -28.44
C LEU A 174 6.92 -1.76 -29.89
N PRO A 175 8.11 -1.20 -30.17
CA PRO A 175 8.53 -0.86 -31.52
C PRO A 175 8.87 -2.11 -32.33
N GLY A 176 8.64 -2.06 -33.65
CA GLY A 176 9.23 -3.00 -34.61
C GLY A 176 8.24 -3.93 -35.32
N ALA A 177 8.66 -4.41 -36.49
CA ALA A 177 7.95 -5.41 -37.28
C ALA A 177 8.35 -6.82 -36.80
N ILE A 178 7.76 -7.26 -35.70
CA ILE A 178 7.94 -8.62 -35.16
C ILE A 178 7.50 -9.64 -36.21
N GLN A 179 8.29 -10.69 -36.38
CA GLN A 179 8.02 -11.75 -37.35
C GLN A 179 7.63 -13.07 -36.67
N PRO A 180 6.93 -13.95 -37.41
CA PRO A 180 6.69 -15.33 -37.02
C PRO A 180 7.97 -16.02 -36.51
N GLY A 181 7.96 -16.52 -35.28
CA GLY A 181 9.07 -17.23 -34.65
C GLY A 181 10.04 -16.37 -33.83
N ASP A 182 9.92 -15.04 -33.85
CA ASP A 182 10.78 -14.16 -33.04
C ASP A 182 10.58 -14.42 -31.54
N GLN A 183 11.66 -14.37 -30.76
CA GLN A 183 11.70 -14.51 -29.32
C GLN A 183 12.10 -13.19 -28.68
N LEU A 184 11.36 -12.79 -27.65
CA LEU A 184 11.58 -11.56 -26.91
C LEU A 184 11.98 -11.86 -25.47
N ARG A 185 12.97 -11.14 -24.97
CA ARG A 185 13.28 -11.01 -23.54
C ARG A 185 12.91 -9.61 -23.10
N ILE A 186 12.03 -9.52 -22.12
CA ILE A 186 11.57 -8.27 -21.54
C ILE A 186 12.02 -8.25 -20.08
N VAL A 187 12.80 -7.24 -19.69
CA VAL A 187 13.19 -7.01 -18.30
C VAL A 187 12.49 -5.75 -17.83
N ILE A 188 11.71 -5.87 -16.75
CA ILE A 188 10.95 -4.78 -16.15
C ILE A 188 11.51 -4.58 -14.75
N THR A 189 11.96 -3.36 -14.45
CA THR A 189 12.40 -2.98 -13.11
C THR A 189 11.37 -2.05 -12.49
N THR A 190 10.84 -2.44 -11.34
CA THR A 190 9.88 -1.65 -10.57
C THR A 190 10.35 -1.50 -9.13
N PHE A 191 9.81 -0.49 -8.46
CA PHE A 191 9.88 -0.40 -7.01
C PHE A 191 8.59 0.18 -6.43
N GLU A 192 8.27 -0.19 -5.20
CA GLU A 192 7.10 0.32 -4.51
C GLU A 192 7.26 0.28 -2.98
N PRO A 193 6.59 1.20 -2.25
CA PRO A 193 6.41 1.04 -0.82
C PRO A 193 5.54 -0.19 -0.54
N LEU A 194 5.97 -1.02 0.40
CA LEU A 194 5.24 -2.23 0.80
C LEU A 194 4.08 -1.88 1.72
N ALA A 195 2.96 -2.59 1.57
CA ALA A 195 1.85 -2.47 2.49
C ALA A 195 2.28 -2.95 3.88
N PHE A 196 1.79 -2.27 4.93
CA PHE A 196 2.02 -2.67 6.31
C PHE A 196 0.72 -3.22 6.90
N GLU A 197 0.71 -4.51 7.23
CA GLU A 197 -0.45 -5.24 7.75
C GLU A 197 -0.05 -5.98 9.03
N GLU A 198 -0.62 -5.60 10.17
CA GLU A 198 -0.46 -6.30 11.46
C GLU A 198 1.00 -6.61 11.82
N GLY A 199 1.88 -5.61 11.76
CA GLY A 199 3.30 -5.78 12.08
C GLY A 199 4.16 -6.33 10.95
N ASN A 200 3.56 -6.68 9.80
CA ASN A 200 4.26 -7.23 8.65
C ASN A 200 4.33 -6.22 7.51
N TYR A 201 5.46 -6.19 6.81
CA TYR A 201 5.45 -5.70 5.43
C TYR A 201 5.03 -6.81 4.49
N VAL A 202 4.21 -6.45 3.49
CA VAL A 202 3.59 -7.38 2.55
C VAL A 202 4.04 -7.06 1.13
N LEU A 203 4.78 -8.00 0.53
CA LEU A 203 5.13 -8.00 -0.89
C LEU A 203 4.11 -8.86 -1.64
N ARG A 204 3.48 -8.30 -2.68
CA ARG A 204 2.52 -9.01 -3.54
C ARG A 204 3.04 -8.99 -4.97
N LEU A 205 3.30 -10.16 -5.53
CA LEU A 205 3.87 -10.30 -6.87
C LEU A 205 2.80 -10.87 -7.83
N PRO A 206 2.48 -10.17 -8.93
CA PRO A 206 1.51 -10.64 -9.92
C PRO A 206 2.11 -11.79 -10.74
N CYS A 207 1.83 -13.02 -10.33
CA CYS A 207 2.50 -14.25 -10.81
C CYS A 207 1.53 -15.30 -11.36
N GLU A 208 0.23 -15.07 -11.31
CA GLU A 208 -0.77 -15.93 -11.93
C GLU A 208 -0.63 -15.90 -13.46
N ILE A 209 -0.14 -16.99 -14.06
CA ILE A 209 0.10 -17.11 -15.49
C ILE A 209 -1.17 -17.63 -16.17
N PRO A 210 -1.81 -16.86 -17.07
CA PRO A 210 -2.97 -17.34 -17.82
C PRO A 210 -2.69 -18.59 -18.66
N ASP A 211 -3.65 -19.50 -18.78
CA ASP A 211 -3.49 -20.76 -19.53
C ASP A 211 -3.07 -20.55 -20.99
N ASN A 212 -3.54 -19.49 -21.63
CA ASN A 212 -3.19 -19.17 -23.02
C ASN A 212 -1.75 -18.65 -23.20
N MET A 213 -1.03 -18.37 -22.12
CA MET A 213 0.39 -18.05 -22.13
C MET A 213 1.27 -19.29 -21.90
N ILE A 214 0.70 -20.40 -21.44
CA ILE A 214 1.42 -21.64 -21.14
C ILE A 214 1.49 -22.51 -22.41
N PRO A 215 2.68 -22.81 -22.95
CA PRO A 215 2.79 -23.69 -24.12
C PRO A 215 2.32 -25.12 -23.82
N GLU A 216 1.84 -25.81 -24.85
CA GLU A 216 1.39 -27.20 -24.73
C GLU A 216 2.52 -28.10 -24.19
N GLY A 217 2.19 -28.93 -23.18
CA GLY A 217 3.14 -29.83 -22.53
C GLY A 217 3.94 -29.22 -21.37
N TYR A 218 3.76 -27.93 -21.06
CA TYR A 218 4.38 -27.26 -19.92
C TYR A 218 3.36 -26.98 -18.80
N SER A 219 3.85 -26.85 -17.56
CA SER A 219 3.08 -26.31 -16.43
C SER A 219 3.54 -24.90 -16.05
N HIS A 220 2.69 -24.13 -15.37
CA HIS A 220 3.06 -22.81 -14.87
C HIS A 220 4.29 -22.87 -13.94
N THR A 221 4.41 -23.91 -13.12
CA THR A 221 5.54 -24.09 -12.18
C THR A 221 6.89 -24.30 -12.87
N GLN A 222 6.92 -24.78 -14.11
CA GLN A 222 8.14 -24.89 -14.92
C GLN A 222 8.57 -23.55 -15.50
N LEU A 223 7.60 -22.65 -15.74
CA LEU A 223 7.80 -21.35 -16.36
C LEU A 223 8.09 -20.26 -15.32
N LEU A 224 7.57 -20.42 -14.10
CA LEU A 224 7.67 -19.45 -13.00
C LEU A 224 8.95 -19.66 -12.16
N ASP A 225 9.72 -18.58 -12.00
CA ASP A 225 10.86 -18.47 -11.10
C ASP A 225 10.64 -17.29 -10.16
N VAL A 226 10.65 -17.50 -8.83
CA VAL A 226 10.52 -16.38 -7.88
C VAL A 226 11.58 -16.50 -6.80
N ILE A 227 12.37 -15.45 -6.64
CA ILE A 227 13.37 -15.29 -5.58
C ILE A 227 13.08 -13.98 -4.86
N VAL A 228 12.99 -14.04 -3.54
CA VAL A 228 12.77 -12.88 -2.67
C VAL A 228 13.91 -12.81 -1.66
N THR A 229 14.59 -11.67 -1.63
CA THR A 229 15.58 -11.32 -0.60
C THR A 229 15.00 -10.23 0.28
N ILE A 230 14.86 -10.54 1.56
CA ILE A 230 14.33 -9.65 2.58
C ILE A 230 15.50 -9.11 3.37
N ASN A 231 15.57 -7.78 3.51
CA ASN A 231 16.41 -7.08 4.47
C ASN A 231 15.49 -6.22 5.34
N THR A 232 15.33 -6.61 6.59
CA THR A 232 14.51 -5.89 7.58
C THR A 232 15.23 -4.67 8.17
N GLY A 233 16.55 -4.56 7.94
CA GLY A 233 17.43 -3.59 8.57
C GLY A 233 17.69 -3.85 10.06
N SER A 234 17.01 -4.83 10.67
CA SER A 234 17.17 -5.18 12.08
C SER A 234 18.35 -6.13 12.31
N SER A 235 18.79 -6.23 13.55
CA SER A 235 19.76 -7.25 13.98
C SER A 235 19.10 -8.53 14.47
N THR A 236 17.82 -8.75 14.16
CA THR A 236 17.06 -9.93 14.59
C THR A 236 16.86 -10.92 13.45
N LYS A 237 16.53 -12.17 13.77
CA LYS A 237 16.19 -13.17 12.74
C LYS A 237 14.95 -12.70 11.97
N VAL A 238 14.99 -12.81 10.64
CA VAL A 238 13.84 -12.51 9.79
C VAL A 238 12.77 -13.59 9.99
N ASN A 239 11.59 -13.18 10.46
CA ASN A 239 10.41 -14.02 10.52
C ASN A 239 9.51 -13.67 9.33
N TYR A 240 9.25 -14.64 8.46
CA TYR A 240 8.42 -14.46 7.27
C TYR A 240 7.41 -15.58 7.10
N SER A 241 6.37 -15.32 6.32
CA SER A 241 5.37 -16.30 5.89
C SER A 241 4.99 -16.07 4.42
N VAL A 242 4.47 -17.12 3.79
CA VAL A 242 4.00 -17.10 2.39
C VAL A 242 2.54 -17.57 2.36
N PRO A 243 1.58 -16.67 2.68
CA PRO A 243 0.18 -17.07 2.86
C PRO A 243 -0.53 -17.43 1.55
N SER A 244 0.07 -17.19 0.39
CA SER A 244 -0.56 -17.49 -0.91
C SER A 244 -0.53 -18.98 -1.30
N GLY A 245 -0.18 -19.88 -0.38
CA GLY A 245 -0.20 -21.33 -0.58
C GLY A 245 1.06 -21.90 -1.25
N HIS A 246 2.00 -21.04 -1.65
CA HIS A 246 3.28 -21.46 -2.20
C HIS A 246 4.22 -21.94 -1.09
N ARG A 247 4.93 -23.05 -1.33
CA ARG A 247 6.02 -23.49 -0.45
C ARG A 247 7.27 -22.66 -0.72
N ALA A 248 7.86 -22.14 0.35
CA ALA A 248 9.12 -21.40 0.29
C ALA A 248 10.31 -22.34 0.57
N ILE A 249 11.29 -22.32 -0.32
CA ILE A 249 12.59 -22.96 -0.14
C ILE A 249 13.53 -21.91 0.45
N ALA A 250 14.04 -22.14 1.66
CA ALA A 250 14.95 -21.22 2.32
C ALA A 250 16.33 -21.21 1.64
N GLY A 251 16.84 -20.02 1.37
CA GLY A 251 18.20 -19.77 0.88
C GLY A 251 19.12 -19.26 1.99
N VAL A 252 19.90 -18.21 1.70
CA VAL A 252 20.84 -17.60 2.67
C VAL A 252 20.08 -16.87 3.76
N HIS A 253 20.39 -17.16 5.03
CA HIS A 253 19.80 -16.52 6.20
C HIS A 253 20.90 -15.97 7.10
N SER A 254 20.76 -14.71 7.51
CA SER A 254 21.59 -14.05 8.52
C SER A 254 20.71 -13.14 9.38
N LEU A 255 21.30 -12.46 10.36
CA LEU A 255 20.56 -11.45 11.13
C LEU A 255 20.13 -10.33 10.19
N GLY A 256 18.85 -9.98 10.24
CA GLY A 256 18.23 -8.95 9.42
C GLY A 256 17.92 -9.35 7.98
N THR A 257 18.54 -10.42 7.46
CA THR A 257 18.45 -10.80 6.04
C THR A 257 18.02 -12.26 5.84
N ALA A 258 17.09 -12.49 4.92
CA ALA A 258 16.71 -13.83 4.48
C ALA A 258 16.42 -13.86 2.99
N THR A 259 16.91 -14.89 2.31
CA THR A 259 16.53 -15.20 0.93
C THR A 259 15.63 -16.44 0.92
N LEU A 260 14.60 -16.40 0.08
CA LEU A 260 13.73 -17.53 -0.20
C LEU A 260 13.44 -17.61 -1.69
N SER A 261 13.20 -18.82 -2.19
CA SER A 261 12.65 -19.06 -3.52
C SER A 261 11.34 -19.83 -3.42
N VAL A 262 10.47 -19.69 -4.41
CA VAL A 262 9.24 -20.48 -4.48
C VAL A 262 9.55 -21.88 -5.04
N ASP A 263 8.98 -22.91 -4.43
CA ASP A 263 9.05 -24.30 -4.89
C ASP A 263 8.44 -24.45 -6.31
N LYS A 264 8.99 -25.37 -7.10
CA LYS A 264 8.57 -25.66 -8.48
C LYS A 264 7.82 -26.98 -8.64
N ALA A 265 7.54 -27.67 -7.55
CA ALA A 265 6.74 -28.88 -7.58
C ALA A 265 5.37 -28.66 -8.26
N ALA A 266 4.87 -29.67 -8.96
CA ALA A 266 3.69 -29.55 -9.82
C ALA A 266 2.38 -29.25 -9.07
N ASP A 267 2.34 -29.45 -7.76
CA ASP A 267 1.20 -29.15 -6.88
C ASP A 267 1.15 -27.70 -6.39
N MET A 268 2.13 -26.85 -6.76
CA MET A 268 2.11 -25.43 -6.41
C MET A 268 0.99 -24.68 -7.13
N PRO A 269 0.28 -23.77 -6.43
CA PRO A 269 -0.85 -23.06 -7.02
C PRO A 269 -0.40 -22.13 -8.16
N ASN A 270 -1.30 -21.88 -9.12
CA ASN A 270 -1.13 -20.83 -10.11
C ASN A 270 -1.84 -19.57 -9.60
N SER A 271 -1.17 -18.82 -8.73
CA SER A 271 -1.70 -17.62 -8.10
C SER A 271 -0.58 -16.61 -7.84
N ASP A 272 -0.94 -15.44 -7.32
CA ASP A 272 0.07 -14.47 -6.91
C ASP A 272 0.94 -14.97 -5.75
N VAL A 273 2.20 -14.56 -5.78
CA VAL A 273 3.11 -14.85 -4.68
C VAL A 273 3.03 -13.70 -3.67
N GLU A 274 2.62 -14.02 -2.45
CA GLU A 274 2.58 -13.07 -1.35
C GLU A 274 3.61 -13.48 -0.30
N VAL A 275 4.50 -12.55 0.05
CA VAL A 275 5.48 -12.75 1.11
C VAL A 275 5.25 -11.68 2.17
N ARG A 276 5.05 -12.12 3.41
CA ARG A 276 4.93 -11.26 4.59
C ARG A 276 6.17 -11.43 5.45
N TYR A 277 6.69 -10.34 5.99
CA TYR A 277 7.75 -10.42 6.98
C TYR A 277 7.52 -9.47 8.15
N LEU A 278 7.67 -10.01 9.36
CA LEU A 278 7.44 -9.32 10.61
C LEU A 278 8.56 -8.32 10.88
N VAL A 279 8.18 -7.09 11.22
CA VAL A 279 9.13 -6.03 11.62
C VAL A 279 8.87 -5.49 13.02
N TRP A 280 7.74 -5.84 13.63
CA TRP A 280 7.53 -5.56 15.05
C TRP A 280 8.50 -6.36 15.92
N GLY A 281 8.95 -5.72 16.99
CA GLY A 281 9.78 -6.30 18.03
C GLY A 281 9.35 -5.81 19.41
N SER A 282 10.06 -6.26 20.44
CA SER A 282 9.80 -5.82 21.82
C SER A 282 10.25 -4.39 22.11
N ASP A 283 11.07 -3.81 21.24
CA ASP A 283 11.59 -2.45 21.37
C ASP A 283 11.48 -1.71 20.03
N MET A 284 11.70 -0.40 20.07
CA MET A 284 11.75 0.46 18.90
C MET A 284 12.95 0.10 18.02
N PHE A 285 12.71 -0.04 16.73
CA PHE A 285 13.75 -0.26 15.75
C PHE A 285 14.06 1.04 14.99
N LEU A 286 15.36 1.34 14.85
CA LEU A 286 15.87 2.50 14.12
C LEU A 286 16.96 2.04 13.13
N ALA A 287 16.83 2.45 11.87
CA ALA A 287 17.89 2.32 10.87
C ALA A 287 18.12 3.64 10.16
N LEU A 288 19.38 4.04 10.04
CA LEU A 288 19.81 5.21 9.27
C LEU A 288 20.74 4.76 8.17
N ASN A 289 20.27 4.82 6.92
CA ASN A 289 21.08 4.59 5.74
C ASN A 289 21.56 5.93 5.20
N VAL A 290 22.86 6.11 4.99
CA VAL A 290 23.43 7.36 4.49
C VAL A 290 24.29 7.08 3.27
N THR A 291 23.98 7.76 2.17
CA THR A 291 24.82 7.86 0.99
C THR A 291 25.49 9.23 1.03
N PRO A 292 26.81 9.33 1.23
CA PRO A 292 27.49 10.62 1.24
C PRO A 292 27.46 11.26 -0.16
N PRO A 293 27.53 12.61 -0.25
CA PRO A 293 27.67 13.28 -1.54
C PRO A 293 28.94 12.81 -2.25
N ARG A 294 28.84 12.65 -3.57
CA ARG A 294 29.93 12.23 -4.44
C ARG A 294 30.43 13.41 -5.26
N HIS A 295 31.62 13.28 -5.84
CA HIS A 295 32.08 14.24 -6.82
C HIS A 295 31.20 14.17 -8.09
N PRO A 296 30.82 15.31 -8.69
CA PRO A 296 30.05 15.32 -9.92
C PRO A 296 30.78 14.53 -11.02
N HIS A 297 30.12 13.50 -11.54
CA HIS A 297 30.62 12.70 -12.66
C HIS A 297 29.59 12.77 -13.81
N PRO A 298 30.02 12.84 -15.09
CA PRO A 298 29.08 12.96 -16.22
C PRO A 298 28.03 11.84 -16.31
N ALA A 299 28.34 10.67 -15.75
CA ALA A 299 27.44 9.52 -15.66
C ALA A 299 26.65 9.43 -14.34
N ASP A 300 26.87 10.34 -13.39
CA ASP A 300 26.15 10.38 -12.12
C ASP A 300 25.10 11.51 -12.18
N PRO A 301 23.81 11.18 -12.39
CA PRO A 301 22.77 12.18 -12.57
C PRO A 301 22.49 13.00 -11.30
N ASP A 302 22.95 12.56 -10.12
CA ASP A 302 22.79 13.31 -8.87
C ASP A 302 23.96 13.07 -7.89
N PRO A 303 24.94 13.99 -7.80
CA PRO A 303 26.08 13.85 -6.89
C PRO A 303 25.75 14.15 -5.42
N ARG A 304 24.50 14.51 -5.09
CA ARG A 304 24.12 14.86 -3.73
C ARG A 304 24.15 13.64 -2.81
N GLY A 305 24.44 13.90 -1.54
CA GLY A 305 24.24 12.89 -0.50
C GLY A 305 22.76 12.71 -0.22
N ALA A 306 22.39 11.52 0.22
CA ALA A 306 21.04 11.18 0.63
C ALA A 306 21.08 10.42 1.95
N PHE A 307 20.00 10.48 2.71
CA PHE A 307 19.82 9.59 3.86
C PHE A 307 18.37 9.11 3.93
N VAL A 308 18.19 7.93 4.53
CA VAL A 308 16.88 7.35 4.83
C VAL A 308 16.88 6.96 6.31
N LEU A 309 15.95 7.54 7.08
CA LEU A 309 15.68 7.16 8.45
C LEU A 309 14.43 6.28 8.49
N SER A 310 14.60 5.04 8.91
CA SER A 310 13.51 4.10 9.15
C SER A 310 13.31 3.95 10.65
N LEU A 311 12.08 4.17 11.10
CA LEU A 311 11.66 4.02 12.50
C LEU A 311 10.48 3.06 12.53
N ALA A 312 10.59 1.97 13.28
CA ALA A 312 9.46 1.08 13.56
C ALA A 312 9.19 1.08 15.07
N PRO A 313 7.95 1.32 15.51
CA PRO A 313 7.59 1.25 16.92
C PRO A 313 7.64 -0.21 17.42
N PRO A 314 7.70 -0.40 18.76
CA PRO A 314 7.50 -1.73 19.34
C PRO A 314 6.12 -2.29 18.96
N ALA A 315 5.96 -3.60 19.08
CA ALA A 315 4.67 -4.24 18.91
C ALA A 315 3.65 -3.68 19.95
N PRO A 316 2.36 -3.62 19.61
CA PRO A 316 1.33 -3.03 20.48
C PRO A 316 1.33 -3.58 21.91
N GLU A 317 1.60 -4.87 22.09
CA GLU A 317 1.65 -5.54 23.40
C GLU A 317 2.80 -5.07 24.32
N TYR A 318 3.81 -4.39 23.76
CA TYR A 318 4.91 -3.77 24.51
C TYR A 318 4.70 -2.25 24.71
N THR A 319 3.56 -1.72 24.28
CA THR A 319 3.25 -0.28 24.38
C THR A 319 2.01 -0.04 25.22
N THR A 320 1.96 1.11 25.90
CA THR A 320 0.72 1.59 26.50
C THR A 320 -0.04 2.44 25.49
N PRO A 321 -1.31 2.12 25.17
CA PRO A 321 -2.09 2.92 24.24
C PRO A 321 -2.33 4.33 24.80
N PHE A 322 -2.25 5.33 23.94
CA PHE A 322 -2.62 6.69 24.29
C PHE A 322 -4.14 6.84 24.32
N PRO A 323 -4.72 7.52 25.32
CA PRO A 323 -6.13 7.89 25.26
C PRO A 323 -6.37 8.81 24.05
N ARG A 324 -7.50 8.63 23.36
CA ARG A 324 -7.87 9.45 22.20
C ARG A 324 -9.05 10.36 22.53
N SER A 325 -9.06 11.56 21.96
CA SER A 325 -10.20 12.48 21.99
C SER A 325 -10.76 12.59 20.57
N ILE A 326 -11.95 12.03 20.34
CA ILE A 326 -12.46 11.77 19.01
C ILE A 326 -13.77 12.54 18.77
N ILE A 327 -13.85 13.29 17.68
CA ILE A 327 -15.10 13.89 17.22
C ILE A 327 -15.48 13.24 15.89
N PHE A 328 -16.63 12.57 15.85
CA PHE A 328 -17.21 12.11 14.60
C PHE A 328 -18.13 13.19 14.04
N MET A 329 -17.82 13.67 12.84
CA MET A 329 -18.62 14.61 12.07
C MET A 329 -19.39 13.85 11.01
N LEU A 330 -20.72 13.80 11.13
CA LEU A 330 -21.59 13.11 10.19
C LEU A 330 -22.35 14.13 9.34
N ASP A 331 -22.09 14.12 8.04
CA ASP A 331 -22.87 14.87 7.06
C ASP A 331 -24.30 14.32 7.04
N ARG A 332 -25.27 15.21 7.22
CA ARG A 332 -26.68 14.91 7.10
C ARG A 332 -27.37 15.79 6.07
N SER A 333 -26.64 16.32 5.11
CA SER A 333 -27.19 17.07 3.97
C SER A 333 -28.21 16.25 3.18
N GLY A 334 -29.03 16.92 2.37
CA GLY A 334 -30.07 16.25 1.59
C GLY A 334 -29.56 15.18 0.61
N SER A 335 -28.32 15.30 0.13
CA SER A 335 -27.72 14.32 -0.78
C SER A 335 -27.38 12.99 -0.11
N MET A 336 -27.23 12.99 1.22
CA MET A 336 -27.04 11.78 2.01
C MET A 336 -28.33 10.92 2.11
N SER A 337 -29.47 11.37 1.57
CA SER A 337 -30.75 10.66 1.70
C SER A 337 -30.71 9.24 1.13
N GLY A 338 -31.37 8.31 1.83
CA GLY A 338 -31.46 6.91 1.43
C GLY A 338 -30.21 6.11 1.83
N GLU A 339 -29.68 5.34 0.87
CA GLU A 339 -28.59 4.39 1.08
C GLU A 339 -27.29 5.01 1.66
N PRO A 340 -26.83 6.21 1.23
CA PRO A 340 -25.62 6.82 1.79
C PRO A 340 -25.71 7.08 3.30
N MET A 341 -26.85 7.60 3.81
CA MET A 341 -27.05 7.81 5.24
C MET A 341 -27.08 6.50 6.03
N GLU A 342 -27.68 5.44 5.49
CA GLU A 342 -27.71 4.13 6.16
C GLU A 342 -26.30 3.51 6.26
N PHE A 343 -25.49 3.62 5.21
CA PHE A 343 -24.08 3.23 5.27
C PHE A 343 -23.28 4.12 6.22
N ALA A 344 -23.48 5.44 6.20
CA ALA A 344 -22.78 6.38 7.07
C ALA A 344 -23.09 6.12 8.55
N LYS A 345 -24.36 5.86 8.91
CA LYS A 345 -24.77 5.47 10.26
C LYS A 345 -24.15 4.13 10.67
N SER A 346 -24.11 3.16 9.76
CA SER A 346 -23.48 1.85 10.01
C SER A 346 -21.97 1.97 10.23
N ALA A 347 -21.28 2.78 9.43
CA ALA A 347 -19.86 3.06 9.58
C ALA A 347 -19.56 3.82 10.87
N LEU A 348 -20.39 4.80 11.24
CA LEU A 348 -20.29 5.51 12.52
C LEU A 348 -20.49 4.56 13.70
N SER A 349 -21.51 3.68 13.66
CA SER A 349 -21.73 2.66 14.69
C SER A 349 -20.53 1.71 14.82
N PHE A 350 -19.96 1.26 13.70
CA PHE A 350 -18.72 0.46 13.71
C PHE A 350 -17.56 1.23 14.38
N GLY A 351 -17.37 2.50 14.00
CA GLY A 351 -16.35 3.37 14.61
C GLY A 351 -16.55 3.54 16.11
N LEU A 352 -17.77 3.81 16.57
CA LEU A 352 -18.11 3.95 17.99
C LEU A 352 -17.84 2.66 18.78
N ARG A 353 -18.14 1.49 18.21
CA ARG A 353 -17.87 0.18 18.83
C ARG A 353 -16.39 -0.20 18.87
N SER A 354 -15.57 0.42 18.02
CA SER A 354 -14.11 0.25 18.01
C SER A 354 -13.38 1.07 19.07
N LEU A 355 -14.09 1.95 19.79
CA LEU A 355 -13.54 2.74 20.88
C LEU A 355 -13.22 1.87 22.09
N THR A 356 -12.18 2.25 22.81
CA THR A 356 -11.78 1.64 24.07
C THR A 356 -12.24 2.51 25.24
N PRO A 357 -12.38 1.98 26.46
CA PRO A 357 -12.74 2.78 27.63
C PRO A 357 -11.77 3.93 27.99
N LEU A 358 -10.56 3.97 27.40
CA LEU A 358 -9.61 5.07 27.54
C LEU A 358 -9.96 6.28 26.66
N ASP A 359 -10.78 6.07 25.64
CA ASP A 359 -11.14 7.09 24.67
C ASP A 359 -12.27 7.97 25.17
N HIS A 360 -12.25 9.21 24.69
CA HIS A 360 -13.31 10.19 24.87
C HIS A 360 -13.85 10.55 23.50
N PHE A 361 -15.16 10.65 23.36
CA PHE A 361 -15.78 10.92 22.08
C PHE A 361 -17.01 11.84 22.16
N THR A 362 -17.35 12.45 21.04
CA THR A 362 -18.68 13.00 20.78
C THR A 362 -19.00 12.91 19.28
N VAL A 363 -20.24 13.19 18.91
CA VAL A 363 -20.71 13.20 17.53
C VAL A 363 -21.38 14.54 17.25
N VAL A 364 -21.08 15.10 16.07
CA VAL A 364 -21.81 16.25 15.51
C VAL A 364 -22.38 15.85 14.15
N ALA A 365 -23.70 15.97 14.02
CA ALA A 365 -24.35 15.89 12.72
C ALA A 365 -24.44 17.30 12.13
N PHE A 366 -24.09 17.47 10.86
CA PHE A 366 -24.08 18.80 10.24
C PHE A 366 -24.81 18.83 8.90
N ASP A 367 -25.44 19.97 8.63
CA ASP A 367 -25.94 20.38 7.33
C ASP A 367 -25.56 21.86 7.13
N HIS A 368 -26.49 22.80 7.23
CA HIS A 368 -26.23 24.24 7.42
C HIS A 368 -26.31 24.63 8.91
N GLU A 369 -26.70 23.69 9.78
CA GLU A 369 -26.76 23.76 11.23
C GLU A 369 -25.94 22.62 11.84
N GLN A 370 -25.50 22.78 13.08
CA GLN A 370 -24.79 21.76 13.83
C GLN A 370 -25.71 21.17 14.90
N LEU A 371 -25.82 19.85 14.93
CA LEU A 371 -26.52 19.13 15.98
C LEU A 371 -25.54 18.22 16.72
N TRP A 372 -25.21 18.59 17.94
CA TRP A 372 -24.28 17.87 18.79
C TRP A 372 -25.00 16.84 19.64
N PHE A 373 -24.40 15.66 19.78
CA PHE A 373 -24.85 14.63 20.71
C PHE A 373 -24.80 15.13 22.16
N THR A 374 -23.76 15.89 22.49
CA THR A 374 -23.54 16.46 23.82
C THR A 374 -23.62 17.99 23.79
N PRO A 375 -24.19 18.63 24.82
CA PRO A 375 -24.23 20.08 24.92
C PRO A 375 -22.82 20.69 24.83
N GLY A 376 -22.66 21.69 23.95
CA GLY A 376 -21.37 22.39 23.78
C GLY A 376 -20.23 21.51 23.23
N GLY A 377 -20.53 20.31 22.72
CA GLY A 377 -19.50 19.39 22.21
C GLY A 377 -18.65 18.73 23.30
N GLN A 378 -19.16 18.59 24.53
CA GLN A 378 -18.45 17.88 25.59
C GLN A 378 -18.12 16.43 25.17
N LEU A 379 -16.86 16.01 25.27
CA LEU A 379 -16.51 14.62 25.01
C LEU A 379 -16.84 13.75 26.23
N LEU A 380 -17.49 12.61 25.99
CA LEU A 380 -17.80 11.61 27.01
C LEU A 380 -16.83 10.43 26.89
N GLN A 381 -16.52 9.80 28.03
CA GLN A 381 -15.75 8.55 28.02
C GLN A 381 -16.52 7.47 27.24
N ALA A 382 -15.81 6.65 26.47
CA ALA A 382 -16.37 5.58 25.64
C ALA A 382 -16.75 4.33 26.46
N THR A 383 -17.66 4.52 27.43
CA THR A 383 -18.32 3.41 28.12
C THR A 383 -19.38 2.77 27.22
N SER A 384 -19.70 1.50 27.44
CA SER A 384 -20.74 0.80 26.67
C SER A 384 -22.10 1.51 26.73
N GLU A 385 -22.41 2.14 27.87
CA GLU A 385 -23.64 2.94 28.05
C GLU A 385 -23.63 4.20 27.18
N ASN A 386 -22.55 4.99 27.21
CA ASN A 386 -22.44 6.20 26.41
C ASN A 386 -22.43 5.90 24.91
N VAL A 387 -21.77 4.81 24.49
CA VAL A 387 -21.77 4.34 23.11
C VAL A 387 -23.19 3.96 22.68
N ALA A 388 -23.92 3.16 23.47
CA ALA A 388 -25.29 2.76 23.17
C ALA A 388 -26.25 3.96 23.12
N ALA A 389 -26.10 4.93 24.04
CA ALA A 389 -26.88 6.16 24.04
C ALA A 389 -26.64 6.99 22.78
N CYS A 390 -25.37 7.12 22.36
CA CYS A 390 -25.01 7.80 21.12
C CYS A 390 -25.56 7.08 19.89
N GLU A 391 -25.47 5.76 19.80
CA GLU A 391 -26.04 4.99 18.68
C GLU A 391 -27.55 5.17 18.57
N SER A 392 -28.25 5.17 19.71
CA SER A 392 -29.69 5.43 19.77
C SER A 392 -30.03 6.84 19.29
N TRP A 393 -29.26 7.84 19.72
CA TRP A 393 -29.42 9.23 19.29
C TRP A 393 -29.16 9.39 17.77
N VAL A 394 -28.09 8.78 17.24
CA VAL A 394 -27.79 8.78 15.80
C VAL A 394 -28.95 8.19 15.00
N ARG A 395 -29.53 7.07 15.47
CA ARG A 395 -30.63 6.40 14.78
C ARG A 395 -31.93 7.21 14.83
N GLY A 396 -32.24 7.79 15.99
CA GLY A 396 -33.53 8.46 16.23
C GLY A 396 -33.58 9.92 15.81
N SER A 397 -32.44 10.62 15.80
CA SER A 397 -32.40 12.09 15.67
C SER A 397 -31.75 12.58 14.37
N ILE A 398 -31.08 11.72 13.60
CA ILE A 398 -30.36 12.11 12.39
C ILE A 398 -31.10 11.62 11.15
N ASN A 399 -31.55 12.57 10.33
CA ASN A 399 -32.14 12.34 9.01
C ASN A 399 -31.50 13.30 8.01
N ALA A 400 -31.40 12.88 6.74
CA ALA A 400 -30.88 13.71 5.67
C ALA A 400 -31.79 14.93 5.41
N ARG A 401 -31.22 16.14 5.47
CA ARG A 401 -31.90 17.41 5.22
C ARG A 401 -30.91 18.54 4.94
N GLY A 402 -31.40 19.61 4.32
CA GLY A 402 -30.66 20.87 4.21
C GLY A 402 -29.46 20.83 3.25
N LEU A 403 -28.63 21.88 3.34
CA LEU A 403 -27.41 22.08 2.56
C LEU A 403 -26.18 21.48 3.26
N THR A 404 -25.00 21.65 2.66
CA THR A 404 -23.73 21.10 3.17
C THR A 404 -22.78 22.23 3.58
N ASP A 405 -22.55 22.40 4.88
CA ASP A 405 -21.49 23.25 5.46
C ASP A 405 -20.51 22.41 6.28
N ILE A 406 -19.37 22.08 5.69
CA ILE A 406 -18.29 21.34 6.35
C ILE A 406 -17.40 22.28 7.19
N GLY A 407 -17.27 23.54 6.78
CA GLY A 407 -16.27 24.46 7.33
C GLY A 407 -16.59 24.88 8.77
N SER A 408 -17.83 25.28 9.01
CA SER A 408 -18.31 25.69 10.34
C SER A 408 -18.15 24.59 11.40
N PRO A 409 -18.66 23.36 11.21
CA PRO A 409 -18.53 22.31 12.22
C PRO A 409 -17.07 21.83 12.39
N LEU A 410 -16.24 21.89 11.35
CA LEU A 410 -14.81 21.57 11.47
C LEU A 410 -14.09 22.59 12.38
N HIS A 411 -14.34 23.88 12.20
CA HIS A 411 -13.79 24.92 13.06
C HIS A 411 -14.26 24.78 14.51
N THR A 412 -15.55 24.49 14.74
CA THR A 412 -16.07 24.22 16.08
C THR A 412 -15.39 23.00 16.71
N ALA A 413 -15.27 21.89 15.98
CA ALA A 413 -14.62 20.66 16.45
C ALA A 413 -13.14 20.89 16.81
N MET A 414 -12.40 21.65 16.00
CA MET A 414 -11.03 22.04 16.32
C MET A 414 -10.94 22.89 17.59
N GLY A 415 -11.89 23.80 17.81
CA GLY A 415 -11.99 24.61 19.03
C GLY A 415 -12.22 23.77 20.28
N VAL A 416 -13.16 22.82 20.21
CA VAL A 416 -13.45 21.86 21.29
C VAL A 416 -12.18 21.07 21.65
N LEU A 417 -11.49 20.48 20.67
CA LEU A 417 -10.29 19.68 20.91
C LEU A 417 -9.11 20.51 21.44
N SER A 418 -8.95 21.75 20.96
CA SER A 418 -7.89 22.65 21.44
C SER A 418 -8.08 23.07 22.90
N ALA A 419 -9.32 23.24 23.34
CA ALA A 419 -9.64 23.56 24.73
C ALA A 419 -9.28 22.42 25.70
N LEU A 420 -9.36 21.16 25.25
CA LEU A 420 -9.00 19.98 26.07
C LEU A 420 -7.50 19.91 26.37
N GLY A 421 -6.65 20.31 25.42
CA GLY A 421 -5.18 20.29 25.58
C GLY A 421 -4.64 21.25 26.64
N SER A 422 -5.49 22.14 27.16
CA SER A 422 -5.15 23.12 28.21
C SER A 422 -5.36 22.58 29.64
N GLN A 423 -5.98 21.40 29.79
CA GLN A 423 -6.25 20.76 31.08
C GLN A 423 -5.06 19.87 31.48
N GLN A 424 -4.61 19.98 32.74
CA GLN A 424 -3.41 19.35 33.32
C GLN A 424 -3.49 17.81 33.47
N ALA A 425 -3.75 17.08 32.39
CA ALA A 425 -3.49 15.65 32.34
C ALA A 425 -1.98 15.40 32.14
N MET A 426 -1.40 14.45 32.88
CA MET A 426 0.01 14.04 32.73
C MET A 426 0.34 13.50 31.33
N VAL A 427 -0.68 13.04 30.59
CA VAL A 427 -0.61 12.66 29.17
C VAL A 427 -1.84 13.26 28.48
N ALA A 428 -1.63 14.20 27.55
CA ALA A 428 -2.73 14.77 26.78
C ALA A 428 -3.29 13.71 25.81
N PRO A 429 -4.62 13.51 25.75
CA PRO A 429 -5.22 12.63 24.76
C PRO A 429 -4.92 13.06 23.33
N LEU A 430 -4.75 12.10 22.43
CA LEU A 430 -4.51 12.37 21.02
C LEU A 430 -5.81 12.83 20.33
N PRO A 431 -5.87 14.02 19.71
CA PRO A 431 -7.08 14.54 19.10
C PRO A 431 -7.30 14.00 17.67
N PHE A 432 -8.51 13.50 17.42
CA PHE A 432 -8.96 13.01 16.11
C PHE A 432 -10.30 13.62 15.70
N ILE A 433 -10.43 13.91 14.41
CA ILE A 433 -11.71 14.25 13.78
C ILE A 433 -11.94 13.25 12.64
N PHE A 434 -13.09 12.59 12.66
CA PHE A 434 -13.54 11.70 11.57
C PHE A 434 -14.69 12.37 10.84
N LEU A 435 -14.48 12.75 9.57
CA LEU A 435 -15.53 13.31 8.72
C LEU A 435 -16.14 12.21 7.84
N VAL A 436 -17.46 12.09 7.88
CA VAL A 436 -18.27 11.17 7.08
C VAL A 436 -19.18 12.00 6.18
N THR A 437 -18.98 11.95 4.87
CA THR A 437 -19.72 12.75 3.86
C THR A 437 -19.75 12.01 2.51
N ASP A 438 -20.69 12.35 1.62
CA ASP A 438 -20.72 11.90 0.22
C ASP A 438 -19.80 12.76 -0.69
N GLY A 439 -19.18 13.81 -0.14
CA GLY A 439 -18.25 14.68 -0.85
C GLY A 439 -18.91 15.75 -1.72
N CYS A 440 -20.24 15.95 -1.64
CA CYS A 440 -20.95 16.96 -2.41
C CYS A 440 -20.97 18.32 -1.68
N VAL A 441 -20.07 19.24 -2.03
CA VAL A 441 -20.07 20.60 -1.46
C VAL A 441 -20.78 21.58 -2.40
N ALA A 442 -21.99 21.99 -2.04
CA ALA A 442 -22.67 23.11 -2.68
C ALA A 442 -22.56 24.37 -1.80
N VAL A 443 -21.78 25.34 -2.28
CA VAL A 443 -21.66 26.74 -1.82
C VAL A 443 -20.60 27.06 -0.76
N GLY A 444 -19.71 28.00 -1.11
CA GLY A 444 -18.81 28.71 -0.21
C GLY A 444 -17.51 29.17 -0.90
N THR A 445 -17.34 30.48 -1.13
CA THR A 445 -16.07 31.11 -1.55
C THR A 445 -15.02 30.99 -0.44
N GLY A 446 -14.44 29.80 -0.38
CA GLY A 446 -13.47 29.37 0.62
C GLY A 446 -13.32 27.85 0.58
N ALA A 447 -13.55 27.25 -0.59
CA ALA A 447 -13.62 25.82 -0.77
C ALA A 447 -12.33 25.18 -0.27
N VAL A 448 -12.40 24.56 0.91
CA VAL A 448 -11.47 23.50 1.29
C VAL A 448 -11.84 22.30 0.42
N VAL A 449 -11.50 22.40 -0.86
CA VAL A 449 -11.38 21.24 -1.73
C VAL A 449 -10.17 20.50 -1.18
N VAL A 450 -10.38 19.50 -0.32
CA VAL A 450 -9.34 18.48 -0.06
C VAL A 450 -9.30 17.58 -1.29
N GLN A 451 -8.84 18.14 -2.40
CA GLN A 451 -8.41 17.37 -3.53
C GLN A 451 -7.14 16.65 -3.08
N ARG A 452 -6.98 15.38 -3.47
CA ARG A 452 -5.68 14.69 -3.47
C ARG A 452 -4.73 15.51 -4.34
N ARG A 453 -4.08 16.51 -3.76
CA ARG A 453 -3.05 17.31 -4.43
C ARG A 453 -1.79 16.44 -4.42
N GLN A 454 -1.71 15.49 -5.37
CA GLN A 454 -0.41 15.07 -5.84
C GLN A 454 0.27 16.32 -6.37
N ARG A 455 1.12 16.96 -5.55
CA ARG A 455 2.05 17.94 -6.07
C ARG A 455 2.89 17.20 -7.11
N LYS A 456 2.69 17.51 -8.39
CA LYS A 456 3.71 17.32 -9.43
C LYS A 456 4.90 18.19 -9.04
N GLY A 457 5.77 17.63 -8.20
CA GLY A 457 7.01 18.22 -7.76
C GLY A 457 7.97 17.08 -7.54
N ILE A 458 9.03 17.04 -8.34
CA ILE A 458 10.14 16.11 -8.21
C ILE A 458 10.80 16.41 -6.86
N TRP A 459 10.46 15.63 -5.84
CA TRP A 459 11.14 15.60 -4.54
C TRP A 459 11.37 14.13 -4.20
N GLY A 460 12.65 13.80 -3.96
CA GLY A 460 13.11 12.45 -3.61
C GLY A 460 12.29 11.87 -2.46
N GLY A 461 11.96 10.59 -2.61
CA GLY A 461 10.99 9.89 -1.79
C GLY A 461 11.29 9.95 -0.29
N VAL A 462 10.41 10.60 0.45
CA VAL A 462 10.17 10.31 1.86
C VAL A 462 8.91 9.45 1.90
N ALA A 463 9.09 8.13 1.94
CA ALA A 463 8.01 7.19 2.20
C ALA A 463 7.78 7.13 3.71
N ALA A 464 6.97 8.05 4.25
CA ALA A 464 6.40 7.87 5.57
C ALA A 464 5.24 6.87 5.43
N GLY A 465 5.50 5.61 5.77
CA GLY A 465 4.48 4.56 5.83
C GLY A 465 3.55 4.75 7.02
N ILE A 466 2.74 5.80 6.99
CA ILE A 466 1.59 5.99 7.88
C ILE A 466 0.34 5.87 7.01
N HIS A 467 -0.38 4.76 7.12
CA HIS A 467 -1.77 4.64 6.68
C HIS A 467 -2.66 4.84 7.92
N PRO A 468 -3.76 5.64 7.90
CA PRO A 468 -4.39 6.39 6.80
C PRO A 468 -3.82 7.83 6.68
N PRO A 469 -4.21 8.63 5.66
CA PRO A 469 -3.58 9.93 5.40
C PRO A 469 -3.80 10.89 6.57
N CYS A 470 -2.75 11.14 7.35
CA CYS A 470 -2.74 12.20 8.34
C CYS A 470 -2.52 13.54 7.62
N TYR A 471 -3.59 14.32 7.42
CA TYR A 471 -3.48 15.65 6.84
C TYR A 471 -3.06 16.65 7.92
N ARG A 472 -1.81 17.14 7.83
CA ARG A 472 -1.30 18.21 8.71
C ARG A 472 -1.57 19.58 8.06
N PHE A 473 -2.45 20.38 8.66
CA PHE A 473 -2.57 21.80 8.30
C PHE A 473 -1.40 22.58 8.93
N LEU A 474 -0.53 23.18 8.10
CA LEU A 474 0.43 24.19 8.55
C LEU A 474 -0.28 25.56 8.61
N GLY A 475 -0.92 25.84 9.74
CA GLY A 475 -1.27 27.19 10.17
C GLY A 475 -0.32 27.60 11.30
N ALA A 476 0.31 28.78 11.20
CA ALA A 476 1.30 29.26 12.13
C ALA A 476 0.74 29.49 13.54
N ALA A 477 0.78 28.46 14.38
CA ALA A 477 0.84 28.53 15.84
C ALA A 477 1.22 27.13 16.35
N ALA A 478 2.11 27.06 17.33
CA ALA A 478 2.46 25.80 17.99
C ALA A 478 1.23 25.24 18.73
N ALA A 479 0.41 24.44 18.04
CA ALA A 479 -0.69 23.68 18.61
C ALA A 479 -0.42 22.18 18.40
N ALA A 480 -0.89 21.36 19.34
CA ALA A 480 -0.72 19.90 19.37
C ALA A 480 -1.08 19.24 18.00
N PRO A 481 -0.46 18.11 17.63
CA PRO A 481 -0.76 17.44 16.36
C PRO A 481 -2.24 17.00 16.33
N LEU A 482 -3.03 17.63 15.43
CA LEU A 482 -4.41 17.26 15.13
C LEU A 482 -4.44 16.31 13.93
N THR A 483 -5.16 15.19 14.06
CA THR A 483 -5.32 14.22 12.97
C THR A 483 -6.74 14.26 12.40
N LEU A 484 -6.88 14.61 11.12
CA LEU A 484 -8.14 14.58 10.38
C LEU A 484 -8.19 13.36 9.45
N LEU A 485 -9.24 12.54 9.60
CA LEU A 485 -9.50 11.36 8.78
C LEU A 485 -10.80 11.58 7.98
N LEU A 486 -10.75 11.34 6.68
CA LEU A 486 -11.85 11.57 5.74
C LEU A 486 -12.34 10.23 5.18
N TYR A 487 -13.64 9.98 5.29
CA TYR A 487 -14.31 8.83 4.67
C TYR A 487 -15.39 9.33 3.69
N PHE A 488 -15.32 8.85 2.46
CA PHE A 488 -16.31 9.09 1.41
C PHE A 488 -17.14 7.82 1.24
N PHE A 489 -18.47 7.97 1.17
CA PHE A 489 -19.41 6.88 0.91
C PHE A 489 -20.16 7.10 -0.40
#